data_AF-A0A183J7Z7-F1
#
_entry.id   AF-A0A183J7Z7-F1
#
_cell.length_a   1.000
_cell.length_b   1.000
_cell.length_c   1.000
_cell.angle_alpha   90.00
_cell.angle_beta   90.00
_cell.angle_gamma   90.00
#
_symmetry.space_group_name_H-M   'P 1'
#
loop_
_entity.id
_entity.type
_entity.pdbx_description
1 polymer ?
#
loop_
_entity_poly.entity_id
_entity_poly.type
_entity_poly.pdbx_seq_one_letter_code
_entity_poly.pdbx_strand_id
1 'polypeptide(L)'
;MRVVASRFCTFTFVWLWLVVPVCVAEVLTVATAIGTASILSGLLATLPYFRCRWYECCEDTWVSPDLQGLNEALQAKLYGQPLVINTIYNALKSHFNKAVHKKALVMSFHGWSGGKV
;
A
#
# COMPACT_ATOMS: atom_id res chain seq x y z
N MET A 1 25.26 -22.95 64.94
CA MET A 1 24.67 -21.79 64.21
C MET A 1 25.42 -21.41 62.92
N ARG A 2 26.77 -21.48 62.86
CA ARG A 2 27.54 -21.10 61.65
C ARG A 2 27.32 -21.98 60.40
N VAL A 3 27.04 -23.28 60.56
CA VAL A 3 26.84 -24.23 59.43
C VAL A 3 25.49 -24.03 58.73
N VAL A 4 24.45 -23.65 59.48
CA VAL A 4 23.11 -23.38 58.92
C VAL A 4 23.11 -22.10 58.07
N ALA A 5 23.80 -21.05 58.53
CA ALA A 5 23.94 -19.80 57.78
C ALA A 5 24.75 -19.97 56.47
N SER A 6 25.81 -20.80 56.48
CA SER A 6 26.59 -21.11 55.28
C SER A 6 25.77 -21.87 54.24
N ARG A 7 24.97 -22.87 54.67
CA ARG A 7 24.09 -23.62 53.75
C ARG A 7 22.97 -22.74 53.19
N PHE A 8 22.37 -21.87 54.01
CA PHE A 8 21.36 -20.92 53.54
C PHE A 8 21.92 -19.93 52.51
N CYS A 9 23.13 -19.44 52.72
CA CYS A 9 23.82 -18.53 51.81
C CYS A 9 24.19 -19.23 50.49
N THR A 10 24.68 -20.48 50.52
CA THR A 10 24.97 -21.23 49.28
C THR A 10 23.71 -21.50 48.46
N PHE A 11 22.56 -21.75 49.11
CA PHE A 11 21.30 -21.95 48.39
C PHE A 11 20.79 -20.67 47.70
N THR A 12 20.91 -19.52 48.36
CA THR A 12 20.53 -18.24 47.75
C THR A 12 21.44 -17.86 46.59
N PHE A 13 22.75 -18.10 46.70
CA PHE A 13 23.70 -17.87 45.60
C PHE A 13 23.42 -18.77 44.39
N VAL A 14 23.15 -20.06 44.60
CA VAL A 14 22.80 -21.00 43.52
C VAL A 14 21.47 -20.60 42.86
N TRP A 15 20.48 -20.17 43.64
CA TRP A 15 19.20 -19.68 43.13
C TRP A 15 19.38 -18.41 42.29
N LEU A 16 20.19 -17.46 42.76
CA LEU A 16 20.49 -16.23 42.01
C LEU A 16 21.22 -16.52 40.69
N TRP A 17 22.15 -17.48 40.70
CA TRP A 17 22.92 -17.87 39.52
C TRP A 17 22.07 -18.58 38.45
N LEU A 18 21.00 -19.28 38.86
CA LEU A 18 20.06 -19.95 37.95
C LEU A 18 18.97 -19.02 37.40
N VAL A 19 18.44 -18.10 38.19
CA VAL A 19 17.28 -17.27 37.80
C VAL A 19 17.68 -16.08 36.91
N VAL A 20 18.82 -15.44 37.20
CA VAL A 20 19.29 -14.26 36.45
C VAL A 20 19.46 -14.52 34.93
N PRO A 21 20.15 -15.59 34.46
CA PRO A 21 20.35 -15.80 33.02
C PRO A 21 19.04 -16.09 32.27
N VAL A 22 18.06 -16.75 32.91
CA VAL A 22 16.74 -17.00 32.32
C VAL A 22 15.99 -15.68 32.10
N CYS A 23 16.02 -14.76 33.07
CA CYS A 23 15.40 -13.44 32.91
C CYS A 23 16.04 -12.59 31.80
N VAL A 24 17.37 -12.64 31.64
CA VAL A 24 18.05 -11.86 30.59
C VAL A 24 17.75 -12.40 29.19
N ALA A 25 17.61 -13.72 29.03
CA ALA A 25 17.30 -14.33 27.73
C ALA A 25 15.93 -13.89 27.18
N GLU A 26 14.91 -13.83 28.05
CA GLU A 26 13.56 -13.37 27.66
C GLU A 26 13.56 -11.91 27.22
N VAL A 27 14.23 -11.02 27.97
CA VAL A 27 14.31 -9.59 27.66
C VAL A 27 15.05 -9.35 26.34
N LEU A 28 16.14 -10.08 26.09
CA LEU A 28 16.90 -9.95 24.84
C LEU A 28 16.10 -10.45 23.63
N THR A 29 15.33 -11.54 23.80
CA THR A 29 14.50 -12.10 22.73
C THR A 29 13.35 -11.14 22.37
N VAL A 30 12.70 -10.55 23.37
CA VAL A 30 11.65 -9.54 23.14
C VAL A 30 12.23 -8.27 22.50
N ALA A 31 13.38 -7.79 22.98
CA ALA A 31 14.01 -6.59 22.43
C ALA A 31 14.44 -6.76 20.97
N THR A 32 15.02 -7.91 20.62
CA THR A 32 15.41 -8.22 19.23
C THR A 32 14.19 -8.46 18.34
N ALA A 33 13.13 -9.08 18.85
CA ALA A 33 11.86 -9.24 18.12
C ALA A 33 11.23 -7.88 17.79
N ILE A 34 11.17 -6.95 18.75
CA ILE A 34 10.62 -5.60 18.52
C ILE A 34 11.53 -4.81 17.57
N GLY A 35 12.85 -4.88 17.76
CA GLY A 35 13.82 -4.20 16.91
C GLY A 35 13.75 -4.66 15.45
N THR A 36 13.70 -5.96 15.22
CA THR A 36 13.57 -6.53 13.87
C THR A 36 12.21 -6.21 13.24
N ALA A 37 11.11 -6.30 13.99
CA ALA A 37 9.78 -5.98 13.50
C ALA A 37 9.64 -4.50 13.09
N SER A 38 10.21 -3.58 13.87
CA SER A 38 10.17 -2.14 13.58
C SER A 38 11.01 -1.76 12.36
N ILE A 39 12.22 -2.31 12.22
CA ILE A 39 13.06 -2.11 11.03
C ILE A 39 12.36 -2.65 9.77
N LEU A 40 11.82 -3.87 9.83
CA LEU A 40 11.15 -4.49 8.68
C LEU A 40 9.91 -3.69 8.26
N SER A 41 9.10 -3.25 9.23
CA SER A 41 7.90 -2.45 8.96
C SER A 41 8.24 -1.11 8.33
N GLY A 42 9.28 -0.43 8.83
CA GLY A 42 9.78 0.83 8.26
C GLY A 42 10.28 0.64 6.82
N LEU A 43 11.04 -0.42 6.56
CA LEU A 43 11.53 -0.72 5.21
C LEU A 43 10.37 -0.97 4.25
N LEU A 44 9.43 -1.85 4.60
CA LEU A 44 8.27 -2.18 3.77
C LEU A 44 7.41 -0.95 3.45
N ALA A 45 7.24 -0.02 4.40
CA ALA A 45 6.50 1.21 4.19
C ALA A 45 7.17 2.16 3.17
N THR A 46 8.50 2.12 3.06
CA THR A 46 9.25 2.97 2.11
C THR A 46 9.37 2.38 0.70
N LEU A 47 9.23 1.06 0.53
CA LEU A 47 9.28 0.40 -0.77
C LEU A 47 8.36 0.99 -1.85
N PRO A 48 7.07 1.29 -1.59
CA PRO A 48 6.20 1.90 -2.62
C PRO A 48 6.72 3.26 -3.06
N TYR A 49 7.15 4.12 -2.13
CA TYR A 49 7.71 5.44 -2.45
C TYR A 49 8.93 5.34 -3.37
N PHE A 50 9.88 4.46 -3.01
CA PHE A 50 11.06 4.22 -3.82
C PHE A 50 10.72 3.60 -5.18
N ARG A 51 9.78 2.65 -5.24
CA ARG A 51 9.28 2.09 -6.50
C ARG A 51 8.75 3.19 -7.43
N CYS A 52 7.95 4.11 -6.90
CA CYS A 52 7.38 5.23 -7.66
C CYS A 52 8.40 6.30 -8.08
N ARG A 53 9.63 6.26 -7.53
CA ARG A 53 10.74 7.10 -7.98
C ARG A 53 11.38 6.58 -9.27
N TRP A 54 11.37 5.27 -9.48
CA TRP A 54 11.96 4.61 -10.66
C TRP A 54 10.93 4.16 -11.70
N TYR A 55 9.69 3.95 -11.29
CA TYR A 55 8.57 3.57 -12.17
C TYR A 55 7.42 4.54 -12.02
N GLU A 56 6.57 4.64 -13.05
CA GLU A 56 5.33 5.36 -12.94
C GLU A 56 4.37 4.60 -12.01
N CYS A 57 3.88 5.30 -10.99
CA CYS A 57 2.81 4.84 -10.12
C CYS A 57 1.57 5.68 -10.37
N CYS A 58 0.46 5.01 -10.66
CA CYS A 58 -0.86 5.63 -10.66
C CYS A 58 -1.46 5.46 -9.27
N GLU A 59 -1.31 6.46 -8.41
CA GLU A 59 -2.06 6.55 -7.15
C GLU A 59 -3.47 7.10 -7.44
N ASP A 60 -4.44 6.80 -6.57
CA ASP A 60 -5.82 7.29 -6.70
C ASP A 60 -5.90 8.83 -6.75
N THR A 61 -4.92 9.53 -6.17
CA THR A 61 -4.80 10.99 -6.23
C THR A 61 -4.47 11.52 -7.62
N TRP A 62 -3.79 10.73 -8.45
CA TRP A 62 -3.41 11.11 -9.82
C TRP A 62 -4.45 10.71 -10.86
N VAL A 63 -5.28 9.70 -10.57
CA VAL A 63 -6.30 9.17 -11.50
C VAL A 63 -7.69 9.29 -10.89
N SER A 64 -8.13 10.53 -10.64
CA SER A 64 -9.51 10.80 -10.23
C SER A 64 -10.38 11.08 -11.47
N PRO A 65 -11.28 10.17 -11.88
CA PRO A 65 -12.07 10.33 -13.09
C PRO A 65 -13.16 11.40 -12.92
N ASP A 66 -12.95 12.59 -13.48
CA ASP A 66 -14.01 13.60 -13.65
C ASP A 66 -14.77 13.36 -14.97
N LEU A 67 -15.73 12.43 -14.92
CA LEU A 67 -16.54 12.08 -16.08
C LEU A 67 -17.48 13.22 -16.51
N GLN A 68 -17.91 14.05 -15.57
CA GLN A 68 -18.79 15.17 -15.88
C GLN A 68 -18.01 16.25 -16.62
N GLY A 69 -16.84 16.65 -16.10
CA GLY A 69 -15.95 17.59 -16.76
C GLY A 69 -15.53 17.11 -18.15
N LEU A 70 -15.29 15.81 -18.32
CA LEU A 70 -15.04 15.23 -19.65
C LEU A 70 -16.23 15.41 -20.60
N ASN A 71 -17.45 15.13 -20.14
CA ASN A 71 -18.64 15.28 -20.98
C ASN A 71 -18.85 16.74 -21.39
N GLU A 72 -18.69 17.68 -20.46
CA GLU A 72 -18.78 19.12 -20.73
C GLU A 72 -17.71 19.58 -21.74
N ALA A 73 -16.46 19.11 -21.58
CA ALA A 73 -15.37 19.41 -22.50
C ALA A 73 -15.63 18.86 -23.91
N LEU A 74 -16.15 17.62 -24.01
CA LEU A 74 -16.53 17.01 -25.27
C LEU A 74 -17.66 17.79 -25.95
N GLN A 75 -18.71 18.18 -25.21
CA GLN A 75 -19.80 18.97 -25.76
C GLN A 75 -19.35 20.37 -26.21
N ALA A 76 -18.41 20.99 -25.49
CA ALA A 76 -17.91 22.33 -25.81
C ALA A 76 -16.91 22.35 -26.98
N LYS A 77 -16.14 21.28 -27.19
CA LYS A 77 -14.99 21.25 -28.11
C LYS A 77 -15.14 20.30 -29.30
N LEU A 78 -15.99 19.27 -29.20
CA LEU A 78 -16.19 18.28 -30.25
C LEU A 78 -17.44 18.62 -31.08
N TYR A 79 -17.23 19.11 -32.30
CA TYR A 79 -18.31 19.55 -33.18
C TYR A 79 -18.74 18.47 -34.17
N GLY A 80 -20.03 18.38 -34.44
CA GLY A 80 -20.58 17.50 -35.50
C GLY A 80 -20.50 16.00 -35.20
N GLN A 81 -20.17 15.60 -33.97
CA GLN A 81 -19.99 14.20 -33.59
C GLN A 81 -20.76 13.81 -32.31
N PRO A 82 -22.09 14.02 -32.24
CA PRO A 82 -22.88 13.71 -31.03
C PRO A 82 -22.86 12.22 -30.67
N LEU A 83 -22.75 11.33 -31.67
CA LEU A 83 -22.62 9.89 -31.45
C LEU A 83 -21.34 9.54 -30.68
N VAL A 84 -20.23 10.18 -31.04
CA VAL A 84 -18.92 9.94 -30.39
C VAL A 84 -18.95 10.39 -28.93
N ILE A 85 -19.54 11.56 -28.64
CA ILE A 85 -19.66 12.10 -27.28
C ILE A 85 -20.37 11.08 -26.38
N ASN A 86 -21.54 10.62 -26.81
CA ASN A 86 -22.34 9.67 -26.03
C ASN A 86 -21.65 8.30 -25.88
N THR A 87 -21.01 7.81 -26.93
CA THR A 87 -20.30 6.52 -26.88
C THR A 87 -19.11 6.56 -25.92
N ILE A 88 -18.28 7.61 -25.99
CA ILE A 88 -17.12 7.77 -25.09
C ILE A 88 -17.58 7.92 -23.64
N TYR A 89 -18.53 8.82 -23.37
CA TYR A 89 -19.00 9.08 -22.02
C TYR A 89 -19.59 7.82 -21.37
N ASN A 90 -20.45 7.09 -22.09
CA ASN A 90 -21.08 5.89 -21.54
C ASN A 90 -20.09 4.73 -21.35
N ALA A 91 -19.13 4.57 -22.26
CA ALA A 91 -18.08 3.55 -22.12
C ALA A 91 -17.21 3.78 -20.88
N LEU A 92 -16.75 5.02 -20.69
CA LEU A 92 -15.95 5.39 -19.52
C LEU A 92 -16.76 5.32 -18.23
N LYS A 93 -18.01 5.82 -18.23
CA LYS A 93 -18.91 5.70 -17.08
C LYS A 93 -19.15 4.25 -16.69
N SER A 94 -19.38 3.36 -17.65
CA SER A 94 -19.56 1.93 -17.38
C SER A 94 -18.28 1.27 -16.87
N HIS A 95 -17.12 1.71 -17.36
CA HIS A 95 -15.82 1.25 -16.88
C HIS A 95 -15.63 1.71 -15.43
N PHE A 96 -15.49 3.01 -15.16
CA PHE A 96 -15.17 3.52 -13.82
C PHE A 96 -16.23 3.22 -12.73
N ASN A 97 -17.49 2.99 -13.08
CA ASN A 97 -18.51 2.60 -12.09
C ASN A 97 -18.31 1.19 -11.49
N LYS A 98 -17.42 0.35 -12.05
CA LYS A 98 -17.12 -0.97 -11.49
C LYS A 98 -15.84 -0.91 -10.66
N ALA A 99 -15.87 -1.45 -9.43
CA ALA A 99 -14.67 -1.48 -8.59
C ALA A 99 -13.57 -2.42 -9.13
N VAL A 100 -13.93 -3.46 -9.89
CA VAL A 100 -12.98 -4.45 -10.44
C VAL A 100 -13.33 -4.76 -11.89
N HIS A 101 -12.32 -4.73 -12.77
CA HIS A 101 -12.46 -5.02 -14.20
C HIS A 101 -11.78 -6.33 -14.58
N LYS A 102 -12.42 -7.11 -15.47
CA LYS A 102 -11.83 -8.34 -16.00
C LYS A 102 -10.77 -8.08 -17.08
N LYS A 103 -10.82 -6.92 -17.75
CA LYS A 103 -9.94 -6.49 -18.85
C LYS A 103 -9.87 -4.97 -18.91
N ALA A 104 -8.79 -4.44 -19.51
CA ALA A 104 -8.66 -3.02 -19.81
C ALA A 104 -9.71 -2.56 -20.84
N LEU A 105 -10.15 -1.30 -20.73
CA LEU A 105 -10.99 -0.66 -21.75
C LEU A 105 -10.16 -0.36 -22.99
N VAL A 106 -10.64 -0.79 -24.16
CA VAL A 106 -10.00 -0.51 -25.46
C VAL A 106 -11.00 0.20 -26.35
N MET A 107 -10.59 1.31 -26.96
CA MET A 107 -11.39 2.07 -27.92
C MET A 107 -10.61 2.23 -29.21
N SER A 108 -11.32 2.18 -30.35
CA SER A 108 -10.73 2.38 -31.67
C SER A 108 -11.52 3.45 -32.42
N PHE A 109 -10.86 4.56 -32.73
CA PHE A 109 -11.46 5.68 -33.45
C PHE A 109 -11.12 5.59 -34.93
N HIS A 110 -12.15 5.61 -35.76
CA HIS A 110 -12.06 5.50 -37.21
C HIS A 110 -12.97 6.55 -37.84
N GLY A 111 -12.56 7.12 -38.98
CA GLY A 111 -13.31 8.17 -39.65
C GLY A 111 -12.47 8.91 -40.70
N TRP A 112 -13.11 9.87 -41.37
CA TRP A 112 -12.44 10.75 -42.33
C TRP A 112 -11.55 11.77 -41.63
N SER A 113 -10.45 12.17 -42.28
CA SER A 113 -9.54 13.19 -41.75
C SER A 113 -10.25 14.53 -41.57
N GLY A 114 -10.21 15.08 -40.36
CA GLY A 114 -10.87 16.35 -40.03
C GLY A 114 -12.40 16.29 -39.94
N GLY A 115 -12.97 15.09 -39.77
CA GLY A 115 -14.40 14.84 -39.93
C GLY A 115 -15.34 15.65 -39.04
N LYS A 116 -15.79 16.80 -39.57
CA LYS A 116 -17.17 17.27 -39.50
C LYS A 116 -17.93 16.61 -40.66
N VAL A 117 -19.00 15.88 -40.36
CA VAL A 117 -20.04 15.49 -41.34
C VAL A 117 -21.17 16.49 -41.23
#